data_AF-A0A9D3WZK9-F1
#
_entry.id   AF-A0A9D3WZK9-F1
#
_cell.length_a   1.000
_cell.length_b   1.000
_cell.length_c   1.000
_cell.angle_alpha   90.00
_cell.angle_beta   90.00
_cell.angle_gamma   90.00
#
_symmetry.space_group_name_H-M   'P 1'
#
loop_
_entity.id
_entity.type
_entity.pdbx_description
1 polymer ?
#
loop_
_entity_poly.entity_id
_entity_poly.type
_entity_poly.pdbx_seq_one_letter_code
_entity_poly.pdbx_strand_id
1 'polypeptide(L)'
;TLNTYKEISKELCDMLGLGRAYQAIAKVLVSQVKVTEAIEYLEKFVTVAKSAQLSRSLVDACISLGDIYNERGNYYKACEYFNQAFEAANTLTDLPLVDETKVYYGIAKAHNMMVAVNSHTDAADHVSIEYLLAWKENRSDMCTDPFTVELAKDTSGVLETNELFLQTPVQEPL
;
A
#
# COMPACT_ATOMS: atom_id res chain seq x y z
N THR A 1 -5.15 -13.31 -30.84
CA THR A 1 -5.08 -12.06 -30.03
C THR A 1 -4.55 -12.42 -28.65
N LEU A 2 -4.18 -11.44 -27.79
CA LEU A 2 -3.68 -11.74 -26.43
C LEU A 2 -4.67 -12.60 -25.61
N ASN A 3 -5.97 -12.41 -25.82
CA ASN A 3 -7.00 -13.25 -25.18
C ASN A 3 -6.92 -14.71 -25.63
N THR A 4 -6.71 -14.99 -26.92
CA THR A 4 -6.51 -16.37 -27.41
C THR A 4 -5.26 -17.00 -26.80
N TYR A 5 -4.15 -16.25 -26.74
CA TYR A 5 -2.90 -16.74 -26.14
C TYR A 5 -3.06 -17.07 -24.65
N LYS A 6 -3.78 -16.23 -23.90
CA LYS A 6 -4.13 -16.46 -22.50
C LYS A 6 -4.95 -17.75 -22.32
N GLU A 7 -6.01 -17.96 -23.12
CA GLU A 7 -6.82 -19.19 -23.02
C GLU A 7 -6.02 -20.44 -23.37
N ILE A 8 -5.22 -20.42 -24.44
CA ILE A 8 -4.35 -21.55 -24.80
C ILE A 8 -3.35 -21.85 -23.69
N SER A 9 -2.69 -20.83 -23.14
CA SER A 9 -1.73 -21.01 -22.04
C SER A 9 -2.40 -21.63 -20.82
N LYS A 10 -3.64 -21.24 -20.53
CA LYS A 10 -4.43 -21.82 -19.45
C LYS A 10 -4.80 -23.28 -19.71
N GLU A 11 -5.25 -23.62 -20.91
CA GLU A 11 -5.60 -25.01 -21.31
C GLU A 11 -4.38 -25.94 -21.26
N LEU A 12 -3.20 -25.43 -21.63
CA LEU A 12 -1.95 -26.16 -21.60
C LEU A 12 -1.27 -26.18 -20.21
N CYS A 13 -1.89 -25.56 -19.20
CA CYS A 13 -1.29 -25.37 -17.87
C CYS A 13 0.09 -24.67 -17.91
N ASP A 14 0.35 -23.83 -18.92
CA ASP A 14 1.54 -23.02 -19.04
C ASP A 14 1.40 -21.76 -18.17
N MET A 15 1.78 -21.89 -16.89
CA MET A 15 1.67 -20.81 -15.91
C MET A 15 2.58 -19.61 -16.24
N LEU A 16 3.72 -19.85 -16.88
CA LEU A 16 4.64 -18.80 -17.33
C LEU A 16 4.01 -18.03 -18.50
N GLY A 17 3.48 -18.74 -19.50
CA GLY A 17 2.79 -18.13 -20.64
C GLY A 17 1.53 -17.38 -20.23
N LEU A 18 0.75 -17.93 -19.31
CA LEU A 18 -0.43 -17.28 -18.75
C LEU A 18 -0.07 -15.97 -18.05
N GLY A 19 1.01 -15.96 -17.28
CA GLY A 19 1.54 -14.75 -16.65
C GLY A 19 1.97 -13.68 -17.66
N ARG A 20 2.73 -14.06 -18.70
CA ARG A 20 3.12 -13.15 -19.80
C ARG A 20 1.91 -12.59 -20.52
N ALA A 21 0.87 -13.40 -20.72
CA ALA A 21 -0.37 -12.97 -21.33
C ALA A 21 -1.06 -11.88 -20.50
N TYR A 22 -1.20 -12.10 -19.19
CA TYR A 22 -1.77 -11.11 -18.27
C TYR A 22 -0.98 -9.81 -18.23
N GLN A 23 0.35 -9.88 -18.16
CA GLN A 23 1.20 -8.69 -18.18
C GLN A 23 1.05 -7.90 -19.49
N ALA A 24 1.02 -8.59 -20.63
CA ALA A 24 0.83 -7.95 -21.93
C ALA A 24 -0.56 -7.28 -22.06
N ILE A 25 -1.61 -7.95 -21.58
CA ILE A 25 -2.98 -7.40 -21.56
C ILE A 25 -3.02 -6.15 -20.67
N ALA A 26 -2.43 -6.21 -19.47
CA ALA A 26 -2.37 -5.08 -18.56
C ALA A 26 -1.67 -3.86 -19.18
N LYS A 27 -0.51 -4.06 -19.84
CA LYS A 27 0.20 -2.98 -20.55
C LYS A 27 -0.66 -2.31 -21.63
N VAL A 28 -1.39 -3.12 -22.42
CA VAL A 28 -2.33 -2.58 -23.43
C VAL A 28 -3.45 -1.78 -22.76
N LEU A 29 -4.02 -2.29 -21.67
CA LEU A 29 -5.08 -1.60 -20.93
C LEU A 29 -4.61 -0.27 -20.34
N VAL A 30 -3.39 -0.21 -19.77
CA VAL A 30 -2.77 1.05 -19.31
C VAL A 30 -2.64 2.04 -20.46
N SER A 31 -2.17 1.61 -21.64
CA SER A 31 -2.07 2.49 -22.82
C SER A 31 -3.44 3.01 -23.32
N GLN A 32 -4.52 2.33 -22.96
CA GLN A 32 -5.90 2.72 -23.24
C GLN A 32 -6.55 3.49 -22.08
N VAL A 33 -5.79 3.86 -21.05
CA VAL A 33 -6.28 4.55 -19.83
C VAL A 33 -7.28 3.69 -19.03
N LYS A 34 -7.34 2.38 -19.30
CA LYS A 34 -8.18 1.39 -18.59
C LYS A 34 -7.43 0.80 -17.40
N VAL A 35 -6.99 1.68 -16.50
CA VAL A 35 -6.06 1.31 -15.41
C VAL A 35 -6.69 0.32 -14.42
N THR A 36 -7.98 0.45 -14.11
CA THR A 36 -8.66 -0.49 -13.19
C THR A 36 -8.65 -1.92 -13.73
N GLU A 37 -8.98 -2.11 -15.02
CA GLU A 37 -8.92 -3.42 -15.65
C GLU A 37 -7.48 -3.96 -15.69
N ALA A 38 -6.49 -3.09 -15.92
CA ALA A 38 -5.08 -3.49 -15.89
C ALA A 38 -4.65 -4.05 -14.52
N ILE A 39 -5.09 -3.40 -13.44
CA ILE A 39 -4.85 -3.87 -12.06
C ILE A 39 -5.43 -5.27 -11.85
N GLU A 40 -6.69 -5.51 -12.27
CA GLU A 40 -7.31 -6.84 -12.14
C GLU A 40 -6.51 -7.95 -12.85
N TYR A 41 -5.96 -7.65 -14.03
CA TYR A 41 -5.13 -8.61 -14.76
C TYR A 41 -3.78 -8.86 -14.09
N LEU A 42 -3.16 -7.83 -13.51
CA LEU A 42 -1.92 -7.98 -12.76
C LEU A 42 -2.14 -8.71 -11.42
N GLU A 43 -3.28 -8.53 -10.75
CA GLU A 43 -3.63 -9.29 -9.55
C GLU A 43 -3.84 -10.78 -9.86
N LYS A 44 -4.45 -11.10 -11.00
CA LYS A 44 -4.50 -12.48 -11.53
C LYS A 44 -3.10 -13.02 -11.80
N PHE A 45 -2.21 -12.19 -12.34
CA PHE A 45 -0.82 -12.58 -12.57
C PHE A 45 -0.08 -12.88 -11.25
N VAL A 46 -0.21 -12.03 -10.22
CA VAL A 46 0.32 -12.28 -8.87
C VAL A 46 -0.20 -13.61 -8.33
N THR A 47 -1.49 -13.88 -8.47
CA THR A 47 -2.12 -15.13 -8.00
C THR A 47 -1.52 -16.35 -8.69
N VAL A 48 -1.37 -16.31 -10.02
CA VAL A 48 -0.74 -17.37 -10.81
C VAL A 48 0.72 -17.56 -10.36
N ALA A 49 1.49 -16.48 -10.26
CA ALA A 49 2.90 -16.54 -9.89
C ALA A 49 3.10 -17.11 -8.48
N LYS A 50 2.28 -16.72 -7.49
CA LYS A 50 2.30 -17.30 -6.14
C LYS A 50 1.95 -18.79 -6.15
N SER A 51 0.85 -19.17 -6.82
CA SER A 51 0.39 -20.56 -6.86
C SER A 51 1.39 -21.52 -7.53
N ALA A 52 2.08 -21.04 -8.56
CA ALA A 52 3.08 -21.80 -9.31
C ALA A 52 4.51 -21.60 -8.80
N GLN A 53 4.71 -20.87 -7.69
CA GLN A 53 6.02 -20.58 -7.08
C GLN A 53 7.03 -19.94 -8.06
N LEU A 54 6.52 -19.07 -8.94
CA LEU A 54 7.31 -18.37 -9.95
C LEU A 54 7.81 -17.03 -9.39
N SER A 55 8.82 -17.05 -8.52
CA SER A 55 9.29 -15.83 -7.82
C SER A 55 9.68 -14.70 -8.78
N ARG A 56 10.32 -15.00 -9.92
CA ARG A 56 10.70 -14.00 -10.92
C ARG A 56 9.48 -13.29 -11.51
N SER A 57 8.46 -14.08 -11.85
CA SER A 57 7.17 -13.56 -12.34
C SER A 57 6.41 -12.78 -11.27
N LEU A 58 6.52 -13.19 -10.00
CA LEU A 58 5.91 -12.48 -8.88
C LEU A 58 6.53 -11.09 -8.72
N VAL A 59 7.86 -10.99 -8.83
CA VAL A 59 8.57 -9.69 -8.83
C VAL A 59 8.05 -8.79 -9.94
N ASP A 60 8.00 -9.28 -11.18
CA ASP A 60 7.56 -8.48 -12.34
C ASP A 60 6.10 -8.00 -12.20
N ALA A 61 5.21 -8.87 -11.69
CA ALA A 61 3.81 -8.54 -11.45
C ALA A 61 3.66 -7.48 -10.35
N CYS A 62 4.39 -7.63 -9.25
CA CYS A 62 4.39 -6.72 -8.12
C CYS A 62 4.98 -5.35 -8.48
N ILE A 63 6.10 -5.28 -9.22
CA ILE A 63 6.65 -4.00 -9.71
C ILE A 63 5.61 -3.29 -10.58
N SER A 64 4.98 -4.01 -11.52
CA SER A 64 3.96 -3.41 -12.41
C SER A 64 2.76 -2.84 -11.64
N LEU A 65 2.32 -3.51 -10.56
CA LEU A 65 1.26 -2.98 -9.69
C LEU A 65 1.75 -1.79 -8.86
N GLY A 66 2.96 -1.88 -8.32
CA GLY A 66 3.60 -0.81 -7.56
C GLY A 66 3.68 0.48 -8.36
N ASP A 67 4.14 0.41 -9.61
CA ASP A 67 4.23 1.54 -10.53
C ASP A 67 2.86 2.17 -10.76
N ILE A 68 1.84 1.37 -11.10
CA ILE A 68 0.49 1.86 -11.34
C ILE A 68 -0.08 2.56 -10.10
N TYR A 69 0.10 1.99 -8.90
CA TYR A 69 -0.40 2.63 -7.67
C TYR A 69 0.38 3.89 -7.32
N ASN A 70 1.69 3.92 -7.58
CA ASN A 70 2.56 5.07 -7.37
C ASN A 70 2.16 6.23 -8.30
N GLU A 71 1.96 5.98 -9.60
CA GLU A 71 1.49 6.97 -10.56
C GLU A 71 0.10 7.54 -10.21
N ARG A 72 -0.75 6.72 -9.57
CA ARG A 72 -2.08 7.14 -9.10
C ARG A 72 -2.07 7.86 -7.75
N GLY A 73 -0.91 8.08 -7.15
CA GLY A 73 -0.77 8.72 -5.84
C GLY A 73 -1.17 7.84 -4.66
N ASN A 74 -1.50 6.57 -4.87
CA ASN A 74 -1.73 5.62 -3.79
C ASN A 74 -0.40 4.99 -3.36
N TYR A 75 0.44 5.80 -2.72
CA TYR A 75 1.79 5.41 -2.34
C TYR A 75 1.80 4.30 -1.29
N TYR A 76 0.76 4.18 -0.46
CA TYR A 76 0.64 3.09 0.51
C TYR A 76 0.56 1.73 -0.21
N LYS A 77 -0.36 1.58 -1.17
CA LYS A 77 -0.44 0.33 -1.96
C LYS A 77 0.81 0.12 -2.80
N ALA A 78 1.42 1.17 -3.34
CA ALA A 78 2.68 1.07 -4.06
C ALA A 78 3.78 0.45 -3.17
N CYS A 79 3.92 0.93 -1.92
CA CYS A 79 4.82 0.35 -0.93
C CYS A 79 4.53 -1.14 -0.69
N GLU A 80 3.27 -1.54 -0.53
CA GLU A 80 2.91 -2.95 -0.31
C GLU A 80 3.35 -3.87 -1.47
N TYR A 81 3.14 -3.43 -2.72
CA TYR A 81 3.54 -4.24 -3.87
C TYR A 81 5.05 -4.22 -4.11
N PHE A 82 5.73 -3.08 -3.98
CA PHE A 82 7.19 -3.04 -4.10
C PHE A 82 7.88 -3.83 -2.98
N ASN A 83 7.34 -3.83 -1.75
CA ASN A 83 7.85 -4.68 -0.69
C ASN A 83 7.65 -6.17 -1.01
N GLN A 84 6.50 -6.57 -1.54
CA GLN A 84 6.29 -7.94 -2.02
C GLN A 84 7.27 -8.34 -3.14
N ALA A 85 7.59 -7.41 -4.06
CA ALA A 85 8.62 -7.63 -5.08
C ALA A 85 10.00 -7.81 -4.44
N PHE A 86 10.36 -6.97 -3.47
CA PHE A 86 11.62 -7.07 -2.74
C PHE A 86 11.78 -8.39 -2.01
N GLU A 87 10.76 -8.83 -1.26
CA GLU A 87 10.78 -10.13 -0.58
C GLU A 87 10.93 -11.28 -1.58
N ALA A 88 10.19 -11.26 -2.68
CA ALA A 88 10.29 -12.29 -3.72
C ALA A 88 11.69 -12.30 -4.39
N ALA A 89 12.29 -11.14 -4.63
CA ALA A 89 13.66 -11.03 -5.13
C ALA A 89 14.69 -11.59 -4.13
N ASN A 90 14.51 -11.32 -2.85
CA ASN A 90 15.38 -11.81 -1.79
C ASN A 90 15.35 -13.35 -1.70
N THR A 91 14.18 -13.98 -1.92
CA THR A 91 14.08 -15.45 -1.99
C THR A 91 14.85 -16.07 -3.17
N LEU A 92 15.07 -15.31 -4.25
CA LEU A 92 15.82 -15.76 -5.43
C LEU A 92 17.33 -15.61 -5.27
N THR A 93 17.80 -14.93 -4.21
CA THR A 93 19.20 -14.52 -4.01
C THR A 93 19.82 -13.79 -5.22
N ASP A 94 18.96 -13.14 -6.02
CA ASP A 94 19.33 -12.35 -7.21
C ASP A 94 19.66 -10.92 -6.78
N LEU A 95 20.94 -10.67 -6.45
CA LEU A 95 21.38 -9.40 -5.88
C LEU A 95 21.02 -8.17 -6.75
N PRO A 96 21.25 -8.17 -8.09
CA PRO A 96 20.78 -7.08 -8.95
C PRO A 96 19.28 -6.79 -8.82
N LEU A 97 18.46 -7.84 -8.72
CA LEU A 97 17.02 -7.69 -8.59
C LEU A 97 16.60 -7.17 -7.21
N VAL A 98 17.29 -7.62 -6.17
CA VAL A 98 17.09 -7.12 -4.79
C VAL A 98 17.39 -5.61 -4.74
N ASP A 99 18.49 -5.17 -5.37
CA ASP A 99 18.84 -3.75 -5.44
C ASP A 99 17.79 -2.94 -6.22
N GLU A 100 17.33 -3.44 -7.36
CA GLU A 100 16.28 -2.80 -8.16
C GLU A 100 14.96 -2.65 -7.37
N THR A 101 14.47 -3.75 -6.78
CA THR A 101 13.21 -3.74 -6.01
C THR A 101 13.29 -2.87 -4.76
N LYS A 102 14.46 -2.81 -4.12
CA LYS A 102 14.72 -1.92 -2.98
C LYS A 102 14.67 -0.44 -3.39
N VAL A 103 15.14 -0.09 -4.59
CA VAL A 103 15.04 1.28 -5.12
C VAL A 103 13.57 1.66 -5.30
N TYR A 104 12.76 0.83 -5.95
CA TYR A 104 11.33 1.11 -6.10
C TYR A 104 10.60 1.26 -4.77
N TYR A 105 10.88 0.36 -3.81
CA TYR A 105 10.29 0.45 -2.47
C TYR A 105 10.69 1.76 -1.75
N GLY A 106 11.96 2.15 -1.84
CA GLY A 106 12.45 3.42 -1.31
C GLY A 106 11.78 4.65 -1.92
N ILE A 107 11.57 4.66 -3.24
CA ILE A 107 10.87 5.74 -3.96
C ILE A 107 9.43 5.86 -3.46
N ALA A 108 8.69 4.74 -3.38
CA ALA A 108 7.31 4.77 -2.90
C ALA A 108 7.21 5.23 -1.44
N LYS A 109 8.14 4.79 -0.57
CA LYS A 109 8.20 5.24 0.82
C LYS A 109 8.48 6.74 0.91
N ALA A 110 9.37 7.27 0.07
CA ALA A 110 9.65 8.69 0.01
C ALA A 110 8.41 9.50 -0.45
N HIS A 111 7.69 9.05 -1.48
CA HIS A 111 6.45 9.69 -1.90
C HIS A 111 5.38 9.65 -0.80
N ASN A 112 5.19 8.51 -0.14
CA ASN A 112 4.24 8.37 0.97
C ASN A 112 4.57 9.34 2.12
N MET A 113 5.84 9.40 2.51
CA MET A 113 6.32 10.33 3.53
C MET A 113 6.11 11.80 3.13
N MET A 114 6.38 12.14 1.87
CA MET A 114 6.23 13.51 1.38
C MET A 114 4.78 13.99 1.44
N VAL A 115 3.79 13.10 1.26
CA VAL A 115 2.37 13.45 1.46
C VAL A 115 2.09 13.88 2.89
N ALA A 116 2.58 13.13 3.89
CA ALA A 116 2.39 13.47 5.29
C ALA A 116 3.08 14.80 5.64
N VAL A 117 4.32 14.98 5.20
CA VAL A 117 5.09 16.21 5.43
C VAL A 117 4.39 17.43 4.84
N ASN A 118 3.89 17.33 3.60
CA ASN A 118 3.16 18.43 2.96
C ASN A 118 1.86 18.74 3.71
N SER A 119 1.09 17.71 4.10
CA SER A 119 -0.15 17.90 4.85
C SER A 119 0.07 18.65 6.17
N HIS A 120 1.10 18.30 6.94
CA HIS A 120 1.44 19.00 8.17
C HIS A 120 1.98 20.42 7.92
N THR A 121 2.75 20.60 6.84
CA THR A 121 3.26 21.92 6.44
C THR A 121 2.12 22.87 6.08
N ASP A 122 1.12 22.37 5.35
CA ASP A 122 -0.05 23.14 4.93
C ASP A 122 -0.98 23.48 6.11
N ALA A 123 -1.11 22.58 7.08
CA ALA A 123 -1.92 22.80 8.27
C ALA A 123 -1.35 23.91 9.17
N ALA A 124 -0.01 23.99 9.27
CA ALA A 124 0.74 25.02 10.01
C ALA A 124 0.30 25.23 11.47
N ASP A 125 -0.32 24.23 12.08
CA ASP A 125 -0.73 24.23 13.48
C ASP A 125 0.38 23.68 14.41
N HIS A 126 0.21 23.88 15.71
CA HIS A 126 1.21 23.49 16.70
C HIS A 126 1.49 21.98 16.70
N VAL A 127 0.45 21.14 16.57
CA VAL A 127 0.58 19.67 16.55
C VAL A 127 1.36 19.23 15.31
N SER A 128 1.05 19.82 14.15
CA SER A 128 1.77 19.56 12.91
C SER A 128 3.25 19.96 12.97
N ILE A 129 3.59 21.05 13.66
CA ILE A 129 4.99 21.46 13.87
C ILE A 129 5.72 20.48 14.80
N GLU A 130 5.10 20.05 15.90
CA GLU A 130 5.68 19.06 16.81
C GLU A 130 5.95 17.73 16.09
N TYR A 131 5.00 17.28 15.26
CA TYR A 131 5.16 16.10 14.43
C TYR A 131 6.38 16.19 13.50
N LEU A 132 6.52 17.31 12.76
CA LEU A 132 7.65 17.54 11.85
C LEU A 132 8.99 17.63 12.59
N LEU A 133 9.02 18.17 13.80
CA LEU A 133 10.22 18.20 14.65
C LEU A 133 10.63 16.79 15.08
N ALA A 134 9.69 15.99 15.58
CA ALA A 134 9.95 14.61 15.98
C ALA A 134 10.49 13.77 14.83
N TRP A 135 9.93 13.93 13.62
CA TRP A 135 10.45 13.30 12.42
C TRP A 135 11.90 13.70 12.13
N LYS A 136 12.17 15.00 12.15
CA LYS A 136 13.49 15.56 11.84
C LYS A 136 14.56 15.02 12.78
N GLU A 137 14.24 14.91 14.06
CA GLU A 137 15.17 14.43 15.10
C GLU A 137 15.43 12.92 14.99
N ASN A 138 14.38 12.13 14.79
CA ASN A 138 14.49 10.67 14.87
C ASN A 138 14.73 10.00 13.52
N ARG A 139 14.61 10.74 12.40
CA ARG A 139 14.53 10.17 11.04
C ARG A 139 13.54 9.02 10.98
N SER A 140 12.44 9.15 11.73
CA SER A 140 11.49 8.08 11.89
C SER A 140 10.82 7.74 10.57
N ASP A 141 10.45 6.47 10.48
CA ASP A 141 9.55 5.93 9.49
C ASP A 141 8.19 6.64 9.63
N MET A 142 7.95 7.68 8.85
CA MET A 142 6.67 8.42 8.85
C MET A 142 5.46 7.54 8.47
N CYS A 143 5.66 6.30 8.04
CA CYS A 143 4.61 5.32 7.75
C CYS A 143 4.13 4.58 9.02
N THR A 144 4.83 4.71 10.15
CA THR A 144 4.43 4.19 11.47
C THR A 144 4.53 5.32 12.49
N ASP A 145 3.54 6.19 12.46
CA ASP A 145 3.42 7.27 13.42
C ASP A 145 3.16 6.74 14.86
N PRO A 146 4.01 7.08 15.85
CA PRO A 146 3.76 6.80 17.26
C PRO A 146 2.58 7.59 17.87
N PHE A 147 2.27 8.77 17.32
CA PHE A 147 1.31 9.73 17.89
C PHE A 147 -0.14 9.46 17.52
N THR A 148 -0.43 8.86 16.36
CA THR A 148 -1.78 8.35 16.03
C THR A 148 -2.21 7.21 16.95
N VAL A 149 -1.26 6.42 17.48
CA VAL A 149 -1.56 5.36 18.46
C VAL A 149 -1.85 5.93 19.86
N GLU A 150 -1.25 7.07 20.22
CA GLU A 150 -1.52 7.75 21.50
C GLU A 150 -2.80 8.60 21.46
N LEU A 151 -3.08 9.32 20.37
CA LEU A 151 -4.32 10.11 20.23
C LEU A 151 -5.58 9.23 20.16
N ALA A 152 -5.46 8.02 19.61
CA ALA A 152 -6.54 7.02 19.61
C ALA A 152 -6.85 6.45 21.00
N LYS A 153 -5.89 6.50 21.95
CA LYS A 153 -6.12 6.09 23.35
C LYS A 153 -6.78 7.20 24.16
N ASP A 154 -6.44 8.47 23.91
CA ASP A 154 -7.00 9.59 24.68
C ASP A 154 -8.47 9.87 24.36
N THR A 155 -8.91 9.62 23.11
CA THR A 155 -10.32 9.81 22.72
C THR A 155 -11.26 8.71 23.24
N SER A 156 -10.74 7.55 23.65
CA SER A 156 -11.49 6.46 24.28
C SER A 156 -11.89 6.73 25.74
N GLY A 157 -11.21 7.65 26.44
CA GLY A 157 -11.45 7.94 27.86
C GLY A 157 -12.56 8.96 28.13
N VAL A 158 -13.06 9.67 27.11
CA VAL A 158 -14.01 10.78 27.28
C VAL A 158 -15.47 10.32 27.26
N LEU A 159 -15.76 9.10 26.77
CA LEU A 159 -17.15 8.61 26.66
C LEU A 159 -17.73 8.00 27.94
N GLU A 160 -16.95 7.75 28.99
CA GLU A 160 -17.44 7.11 30.22
C GLU A 160 -17.81 8.08 31.36
N THR A 161 -17.67 9.40 31.19
CA THR A 161 -17.90 10.36 32.30
C THR A 161 -19.22 11.14 32.24
N ASN A 162 -20.06 10.91 31.23
CA ASN A 162 -21.31 11.66 31.05
C ASN A 162 -22.59 10.98 31.61
N GLU A 163 -22.49 9.98 32.49
CA GLU A 163 -23.67 9.39 33.18
C GLU A 163 -23.84 9.79 34.67
N LEU A 164 -23.04 10.69 35.21
CA LEU A 164 -23.29 11.25 36.55
C LEU A 164 -23.38 12.78 36.48
N PHE A 165 -24.58 13.35 36.31
CA PHE A 165 -25.04 14.60 36.94
C PHE A 165 -26.33 15.15 36.31
N LEU A 166 -27.49 14.56 36.64
CA LEU A 166 -28.82 15.21 36.71
C LEU A 166 -29.72 14.18 37.46
N GLN A 167 -30.35 14.35 38.61
CA GLN A 167 -30.68 15.45 39.51
C GLN A 167 -30.94 14.84 40.91
N THR A 168 -30.61 15.56 41.98
CA THR A 168 -30.96 15.24 43.38
C THR A 168 -32.32 15.93 43.76
N PRO A 169 -32.83 15.85 45.01
CA PRO A 169 -34.20 15.39 45.31
C PRO A 169 -35.16 16.54 45.69
N VAL A 170 -36.47 16.30 45.71
CA VAL A 170 -37.40 17.16 46.48
C VAL A 170 -38.42 16.27 47.20
N GLN A 171 -38.40 16.34 48.52
CA GLN A 171 -39.36 15.74 49.45
C GLN A 171 -40.47 16.76 49.80
N GLU A 172 -41.68 16.20 50.03
CA GLU A 172 -42.76 16.63 50.95
C GLU A 172 -43.70 17.82 50.60
N PRO A 173 -44.88 17.96 51.25
CA PRO A 173 -45.66 17.01 52.10
C PRO A 173 -47.19 16.96 51.83
N LEU A 174 -47.86 15.88 52.26
CA LEU A 174 -48.90 15.82 53.32
C LEU A 174 -49.46 14.40 53.46
#